data_AF-A0A2D4L235-F1
#
_entry.id   AF-A0A2D4L235-F1
#
_cell.length_a   1.000
_cell.length_b   1.000
_cell.length_c   1.000
_cell.angle_alpha   90.00
_cell.angle_beta   90.00
_cell.angle_gamma   90.00
#
_symmetry.space_group_name_H-M   'P 1'
#
loop_
_entity.id
_entity.type
_entity.pdbx_description
1 polymer ?
#
loop_
_entity_poly.entity_id
_entity_poly.type
_entity_poly.pdbx_seq_one_letter_code
_entity_poly.pdbx_strand_id
1 'polypeptide(L)'
;MLRKQQKPKHKPVVLEEKETRTSESNVIQRKLKAKTSNQKAKEDYEKIKTERNEKKEAAKRRREEREKAQKLYKQKKMETYKMLSKRTRKGQPNLNLQMEYLLQKIKQIA
;
A
#
# COMPACT_ATOMS: atom_id res chain seq x y z
N MET A 1 -6.94 -63.90 -13.68
CA MET A 1 -6.38 -63.72 -15.03
C MET A 1 -7.22 -62.69 -15.78
N LEU A 2 -6.65 -61.55 -16.19
CA LEU A 2 -7.32 -60.54 -17.03
C LEU A 2 -6.32 -60.05 -18.10
N ARG A 3 -6.79 -60.06 -19.35
CA ARG A 3 -6.03 -59.97 -20.62
C ARG A 3 -5.19 -58.69 -20.75
N LYS A 4 -3.93 -58.84 -21.18
CA LYS A 4 -3.09 -57.76 -21.73
C LYS A 4 -3.74 -57.22 -23.02
N GLN A 5 -4.10 -55.94 -23.02
CA GLN A 5 -4.42 -55.18 -24.24
C GLN A 5 -3.12 -54.90 -25.00
N GLN A 6 -3.02 -55.31 -26.25
CA GLN A 6 -1.88 -55.04 -27.13
C GLN A 6 -2.08 -53.69 -27.83
N LYS A 7 -1.05 -52.82 -27.80
CA LYS A 7 -1.04 -51.54 -28.54
C LYS A 7 -0.76 -51.80 -30.04
N PRO A 8 -1.41 -51.08 -30.97
CA PRO A 8 -1.08 -51.17 -32.39
C PRO A 8 0.27 -50.52 -32.69
N LYS A 9 1.11 -51.23 -33.45
CA LYS A 9 2.37 -50.73 -34.02
C LYS A 9 2.05 -49.90 -35.28
N HIS A 10 2.50 -48.65 -35.34
CA HIS A 10 2.51 -47.87 -36.58
C HIS A 10 3.92 -47.86 -37.18
N LYS A 11 4.01 -48.11 -38.49
CA LYS A 11 5.23 -48.17 -39.32
C LYS A 11 5.85 -46.77 -39.53
N PRO A 12 7.16 -46.67 -39.84
CA PRO A 12 7.84 -45.41 -40.05
C PRO A 12 7.49 -44.84 -41.43
N VAL A 13 7.15 -43.56 -41.50
CA VAL A 13 6.96 -42.83 -42.75
C VAL A 13 7.89 -41.62 -42.73
N VAL A 14 8.95 -41.76 -43.52
CA VAL A 14 9.68 -40.77 -44.35
C VAL A 14 9.84 -39.34 -43.82
N LEU A 15 11.10 -38.98 -43.62
CA LEU A 15 11.64 -37.62 -43.49
C LEU A 15 11.14 -36.68 -44.61
N GLU A 16 10.55 -35.54 -44.23
CA GLU A 16 10.65 -34.30 -45.00
C GLU A 16 11.52 -33.30 -44.22
N GLU A 17 12.76 -33.13 -44.68
CA GLU A 17 13.77 -32.23 -44.14
C GLU A 17 13.52 -30.77 -44.56
N LYS A 18 12.45 -30.11 -44.07
CA LYS A 18 12.25 -28.66 -44.31
C LYS A 18 11.74 -27.82 -43.14
N GLU A 19 11.84 -28.29 -41.90
CA GLU A 19 11.39 -27.53 -40.70
C GLU A 19 12.51 -27.01 -39.76
N THR A 20 13.79 -27.23 -40.08
CA THR A 20 14.88 -26.92 -39.14
C THR A 20 15.39 -25.48 -39.21
N ARG A 21 15.33 -24.80 -40.36
CA ARG A 21 15.93 -23.45 -40.51
C ARG A 21 15.10 -22.31 -39.90
N THR A 22 13.77 -22.41 -39.92
CA THR A 22 12.87 -21.42 -39.32
C THR A 22 12.73 -21.59 -37.81
N SER A 23 12.89 -22.80 -37.29
CA SER A 23 12.88 -23.06 -35.84
C SER A 23 14.15 -22.56 -35.16
N GLU A 24 15.32 -22.74 -35.77
CA GLU A 24 16.61 -22.27 -35.23
C GLU A 24 16.70 -20.74 -35.12
N SER A 25 16.27 -20.00 -36.15
CA SER A 25 16.27 -18.52 -36.12
C SER A 25 15.33 -17.95 -35.06
N ASN A 26 14.17 -18.58 -34.87
CA ASN A 26 13.23 -18.26 -33.79
C ASN A 26 13.82 -18.56 -32.40
N VAL A 27 14.57 -19.65 -32.24
CA VAL A 27 15.24 -20.01 -30.98
C VAL A 27 16.37 -19.04 -30.65
N ILE A 28 17.17 -18.62 -31.64
CA ILE A 28 18.25 -17.65 -31.44
C ILE A 28 17.68 -16.28 -31.08
N GLN A 29 16.62 -15.82 -31.76
CA GLN A 29 15.93 -14.57 -31.41
C GLN A 29 15.30 -14.62 -30.01
N ARG A 30 14.75 -15.77 -29.59
CA ARG A 30 14.22 -15.96 -28.22
C ARG A 30 15.32 -15.93 -27.16
N LYS A 31 16.48 -16.52 -27.43
CA LYS A 31 17.65 -16.50 -26.53
C LYS A 31 18.24 -15.09 -26.38
N LEU A 32 18.29 -14.30 -27.46
CA LEU A 32 18.76 -12.92 -27.43
C LEU A 32 17.79 -11.95 -26.73
N LYS A 33 16.49 -12.24 -26.75
CA LYS A 33 15.44 -11.47 -26.06
C LYS A 33 15.24 -11.89 -24.59
N ALA A 34 15.84 -12.99 -24.15
CA ALA A 34 15.72 -13.47 -22.78
C ALA A 34 16.65 -12.67 -21.85
N LYS A 35 16.06 -11.91 -20.91
CA LYS A 35 16.82 -11.23 -19.87
C LYS A 35 17.66 -12.23 -19.08
N THR A 36 18.92 -11.87 -18.79
CA THR A 36 19.79 -12.70 -17.96
C THR A 36 19.25 -12.75 -16.53
N SER A 37 19.62 -13.80 -15.77
CA SER A 37 19.20 -13.94 -14.38
C SER A 37 19.53 -12.69 -13.55
N ASN A 38 20.71 -12.11 -13.77
CA ASN A 38 21.16 -10.90 -13.09
C ASN A 38 20.31 -9.67 -13.45
N GLN A 39 19.87 -9.55 -14.70
CA GLN A 39 18.96 -8.48 -15.12
C GLN A 39 17.59 -8.62 -14.45
N LYS A 40 17.05 -9.84 -14.38
CA LYS A 40 15.78 -10.11 -13.66
C LYS A 40 15.89 -9.80 -12.17
N ALA A 41 16.99 -10.23 -11.53
CA ALA A 41 17.25 -9.93 -10.13
C ALA A 41 17.32 -8.43 -9.84
N LYS A 42 17.92 -7.63 -10.74
CA LYS A 42 17.96 -6.17 -10.61
C LYS A 42 16.57 -5.54 -10.72
N GLU A 43 15.76 -5.99 -11.67
CA GLU A 43 14.38 -5.51 -11.82
C GLU A 43 13.52 -5.85 -10.61
N ASP A 44 13.64 -7.07 -10.08
CA ASP A 44 12.88 -7.48 -8.90
C ASP A 44 13.34 -6.75 -7.64
N TYR A 45 14.63 -6.46 -7.50
CA TYR A 45 15.15 -5.60 -6.43
C TYR A 45 14.55 -4.20 -6.48
N GLU A 46 14.52 -3.56 -7.65
CA GLU A 46 13.95 -2.22 -7.79
C GLU A 46 12.44 -2.22 -7.49
N LYS A 47 11.68 -3.24 -7.94
CA LYS A 47 10.26 -3.39 -7.59
C LYS A 47 10.03 -3.51 -6.07
N ILE A 48 10.83 -4.34 -5.40
CA ILE A 48 10.73 -4.49 -3.94
C ILE A 48 11.09 -3.18 -3.23
N LYS A 49 12.06 -2.43 -3.77
CA LYS A 49 12.49 -1.14 -3.22
C LYS A 49 11.39 -0.09 -3.38
N THR A 50 10.73 0.00 -4.54
CA THR A 50 9.62 0.93 -4.75
C THR A 50 8.44 0.59 -3.84
N GLU A 51 8.05 -0.67 -3.75
CA GLU A 51 6.96 -1.12 -2.88
C GLU A 51 7.24 -0.80 -1.40
N ARG A 52 8.48 -1.01 -0.94
CA ARG A 52 8.90 -0.64 0.42
C ARG A 52 8.82 0.87 0.66
N ASN A 53 9.21 1.68 -0.32
CA ASN A 53 9.17 3.13 -0.21
C ASN A 53 7.72 3.64 -0.17
N GLU A 54 6.84 3.12 -1.02
CA GLU A 54 5.41 3.44 -1.02
C GLU A 54 4.76 3.07 0.32
N LYS A 55 5.07 1.88 0.87
CA LYS A 55 4.59 1.47 2.20
C LYS A 55 5.09 2.40 3.31
N LYS A 56 6.35 2.83 3.26
CA LYS A 56 6.94 3.78 4.22
C LYS A 56 6.26 5.15 4.12
N GLU A 57 6.06 5.66 2.92
CA GLU A 57 5.37 6.94 2.70
C GLU A 57 3.93 6.89 3.23
N ALA A 58 3.18 5.85 2.88
CA ALA A 58 1.80 5.69 3.34
C ALA A 58 1.71 5.54 4.87
N ALA A 59 2.69 4.90 5.51
CA ALA A 59 2.78 4.84 6.97
C ALA A 59 3.10 6.21 7.59
N LYS A 60 4.01 6.98 6.98
CA LYS A 60 4.38 8.32 7.43
C LYS A 60 3.19 9.27 7.35
N ARG A 61 2.45 9.29 6.22
CA ARG A 61 1.24 10.12 6.06
C ARG A 61 0.19 9.81 7.12
N ARG A 62 -0.11 8.52 7.35
CA ARG A 62 -1.05 8.09 8.41
C ARG A 62 -0.59 8.51 9.80
N ARG A 63 0.72 8.45 10.09
CA ARG A 63 1.26 8.91 11.38
C ARG A 63 1.09 10.42 11.54
N GLU A 64 1.40 11.19 10.51
CA GLU A 64 1.25 12.65 10.51
C GLU A 64 -0.21 13.09 10.67
N GLU A 65 -1.15 12.43 9.99
CA GLU A 65 -2.59 12.70 10.13
C GLU A 65 -3.06 12.46 11.56
N ARG A 66 -2.67 11.33 12.17
CA ARG A 66 -3.00 11.03 13.57
C ARG A 66 -2.41 12.06 14.52
N GLU A 67 -1.15 12.42 14.32
CA GLU A 67 -0.47 13.41 15.15
C GLU A 67 -1.12 14.80 15.02
N LYS A 68 -1.47 15.22 13.80
CA LYS A 68 -2.19 16.48 13.54
C LYS A 68 -3.56 16.48 14.23
N ALA A 69 -4.34 15.40 14.09
CA ALA A 69 -5.63 15.26 14.75
C ALA A 69 -5.50 15.32 16.29
N GLN A 70 -4.51 14.63 16.85
CA GLN A 70 -4.25 14.67 18.30
C GLN A 70 -3.81 16.06 18.77
N LYS A 71 -2.94 16.75 18.02
CA LYS A 71 -2.52 18.12 18.33
C LYS A 71 -3.71 19.07 18.33
N LEU A 72 -4.55 19.01 17.30
CA LEU A 72 -5.77 19.83 17.20
C LEU A 72 -6.73 19.56 18.36
N TYR A 73 -6.94 18.29 18.71
CA TYR A 73 -7.76 17.92 19.87
C TYR A 73 -7.19 18.50 21.17
N LYS A 74 -5.89 18.32 21.41
CA LYS A 74 -5.21 18.83 22.61
C LYS A 74 -5.27 20.36 22.68
N GLN A 75 -5.04 21.06 21.56
CA GLN A 75 -5.13 22.51 21.48
C GLN A 75 -6.53 23.00 21.85
N LYS A 76 -7.57 22.48 21.18
CA LYS A 76 -8.97 22.82 21.50
C LYS A 76 -9.30 22.51 22.96
N LYS A 77 -8.88 21.35 23.47
CA LYS A 77 -9.08 20.98 24.88
C LYS A 77 -8.41 21.96 25.84
N MET A 78 -7.19 22.40 25.54
CA MET A 78 -6.47 23.37 26.38
C MET A 78 -7.08 24.77 26.31
N GLU A 79 -7.52 25.23 25.14
CA GLU A 79 -8.19 26.52 24.97
C GLU A 79 -9.51 26.58 25.73
N THR A 80 -10.33 25.53 25.58
CA THR A 80 -11.59 25.39 26.32
C THR A 80 -11.36 25.34 27.82
N TYR A 81 -10.38 24.56 28.27
CA TYR A 81 -10.00 24.51 29.68
C TYR A 81 -9.57 25.90 30.18
N LYS A 82 -8.69 26.62 29.46
CA LYS A 82 -8.26 27.97 29.85
C LYS A 82 -9.42 28.95 29.99
N MET A 83 -10.39 28.91 29.07
CA MET A 83 -11.57 29.76 29.11
C MET A 83 -12.46 29.42 30.30
N LEU A 84 -12.72 28.12 30.51
CA LEU A 84 -13.57 27.66 31.60
C LEU A 84 -12.90 27.79 32.98
N SER A 85 -11.58 27.61 33.08
CA SER A 85 -10.86 27.68 34.36
C SER A 85 -10.43 29.10 34.73
N LYS A 86 -10.87 30.13 33.98
CA LYS A 86 -10.45 31.51 34.20
C LYS A 86 -10.96 32.02 35.54
N ARG A 87 -10.06 32.67 36.29
CA ARG A 87 -10.34 33.28 37.60
C ARG A 87 -10.13 34.79 37.55
N THR A 88 -10.80 35.50 38.45
CA THR A 88 -10.63 36.93 38.67
C THR A 88 -9.30 37.20 39.40
N ARG A 89 -8.88 38.47 39.49
CA ARG A 89 -7.67 38.86 40.23
C ARG A 89 -7.70 38.41 41.70
N LYS A 90 -8.89 38.28 42.28
CA LYS A 90 -9.11 37.79 43.66
C LYS A 90 -9.20 36.26 43.75
N GLY A 91 -8.96 35.53 42.66
CA GLY A 91 -8.95 34.06 42.63
C GLY A 91 -10.33 33.39 42.48
N GLN A 92 -11.41 34.16 42.47
CA GLN A 92 -12.76 33.61 42.28
C GLN A 92 -12.98 33.18 40.82
N PRO A 93 -13.74 32.10 40.55
CA PRO A 93 -14.08 31.70 39.18
C PRO A 93 -14.89 32.79 38.48
N ASN A 94 -14.61 33.03 37.18
CA ASN A 94 -15.38 33.96 36.38
C ASN A 94 -16.59 33.24 35.73
N LEU A 95 -17.67 33.12 36.49
CA LEU A 95 -18.88 32.38 36.08
C LEU A 95 -19.53 32.95 34.81
N ASN A 96 -19.50 34.27 34.60
CA ASN A 96 -20.13 34.88 33.43
C ASN A 96 -19.49 34.39 32.13
N LEU A 97 -18.16 34.35 32.09
CA LEU A 97 -17.42 33.86 30.93
C LEU A 97 -17.64 32.36 30.69
N GLN A 98 -17.68 31.57 31.77
CA GLN A 98 -17.97 30.14 31.69
C GLN A 98 -19.37 29.91 31.12
N MET A 99 -20.37 30.63 31.64
CA MET A 99 -21.77 30.51 31.26
C MET A 99 -21.96 30.88 29.78
N GLU A 100 -21.38 31.99 29.34
CA GLU A 100 -21.46 32.44 27.95
C GLU A 100 -20.91 31.39 26.98
N TYR A 101 -19.75 30.81 27.28
CA TYR A 101 -19.15 29.76 26.46
C TYR A 101 -20.03 28.50 26.40
N LEU A 102 -20.59 28.07 27.53
CA LEU A 102 -21.47 26.89 27.58
C LEU A 102 -22.78 27.11 26.82
N LEU A 103 -23.40 28.28 26.97
CA LEU A 103 -24.60 28.65 26.23
C LEU A 103 -24.34 28.69 24.72
N GLN A 104 -23.20 29.22 24.29
CA GLN A 104 -22.79 29.17 22.89
C GLN A 104 -22.67 27.73 22.38
N LYS A 105 -22.14 26.81 23.20
CA LYS A 105 -22.04 25.39 22.83
C LYS A 105 -23.40 24.71 22.69
N ILE A 106 -24.34 25.00 23.59
CA ILE A 106 -25.70 24.47 23.50
C ILE A 106 -26.39 24.98 22.22
N LYS A 107 -26.27 26.27 21.91
CA LYS A 107 -26.81 26.87 20.68
C LYS A 107 -26.19 26.32 19.39
N GLN A 108 -24.98 25.79 19.42
CA GLN A 108 -24.33 25.15 18.26
C GLN A 108 -24.81 23.71 18.04
N ILE A 109 -25.35 23.08 19.08
CA ILE A 109 -25.84 21.69 19.06
C ILE A 109 -27.31 21.65 18.63
N ALA A 110 -28.11 22.61 19.13
CA ALA A 110 -29.50 22.83 18.73
C ALA A 110 -29.58 23.43 17.32
#